data_AF-A0A0C9LU85-F1
#
_entry.id   AF-A0A0C9LU85-F1
#
_cell.length_a   1.000
_cell.length_b   1.000
_cell.length_c   1.000
_cell.angle_alpha   90.00
_cell.angle_beta   90.00
_cell.angle_gamma   90.00
#
_symmetry.space_group_name_H-M   'P 1'
#
loop_
_entity.id
_entity.type
_entity.pdbx_description
1 polymer ?
#
loop_
_entity_poly.entity_id
_entity_poly.type
_entity_poly.pdbx_seq_one_letter_code
_entity_poly.pdbx_strand_id
1 'polypeptide(L)'
;MKTKIIISEPTEVIDPLITELATRIDNSKRVLVITGAGISCSGGIPDFRSSDGLYDLVKKKHPKTMMKGQDLFDAMLFRDKRQTECFYTFMAELKSVISTAMPTATHSFIRNLQERGKLMRCYTQNIDCLEDPIDLSVVRLHGSMDRVKCTLCAASYDFTADYEDQFRNGNPPVCPQCETYDNERIRLGKRQLAMGTLRPNIVLYNEEHPEGETIGKLQTTDLRKKPDLMIVMGTSLKIPALKKFIKQAAKLIHHSSKNGRVIFINRTAPTKEWDKVFDYEVLGDTDDWVNMIQQKIQKAEGDVKMETPTTPAEDTKNIPAKRTTTSQLSLSEVYHKRSPKRANTTSPAIKSV
;
A
#
# COMPACT_ATOMS: atom_id res chain seq x y z
N MET A 1 18.43 12.26 -20.04
CA MET A 1 19.01 13.33 -19.21
C MET A 1 18.19 13.37 -17.93
N LYS A 2 18.83 13.53 -16.77
CA LYS A 2 18.15 13.53 -15.46
C LYS A 2 17.56 14.92 -15.21
N THR A 3 16.27 15.02 -14.93
CA THR A 3 15.58 16.27 -14.59
C THR A 3 15.39 16.35 -13.09
N LYS A 4 15.73 17.48 -12.49
CA LYS A 4 15.48 17.77 -11.07
C LYS A 4 14.45 18.87 -10.98
N ILE A 5 13.49 18.72 -10.07
CA ILE A 5 12.43 19.69 -9.79
C ILE A 5 12.46 19.95 -8.29
N ILE A 6 12.48 21.20 -7.85
CA ILE A 6 12.33 21.55 -6.43
C ILE A 6 11.02 22.31 -6.29
N ILE A 7 10.07 21.80 -5.50
CA ILE A 7 8.70 22.36 -5.44
C ILE A 7 8.69 23.81 -4.91
N SER A 8 9.72 24.21 -4.16
CA SER A 8 9.91 25.58 -3.67
C SER A 8 10.60 26.54 -4.65
N GLU A 9 10.92 26.12 -5.88
CA GLU A 9 11.40 27.01 -6.95
C GLU A 9 10.22 27.81 -7.56
N PRO A 10 10.49 28.96 -8.22
CA PRO A 10 9.43 29.79 -8.81
C PRO A 10 8.54 29.01 -9.78
N THR A 11 7.23 29.32 -9.77
CA THR A 11 6.21 28.65 -10.58
C THR A 11 6.59 28.60 -12.06
N GLU A 12 7.16 29.67 -12.60
CA GLU A 12 7.56 29.79 -14.01
C GLU A 12 8.63 28.77 -14.42
N VAL A 13 9.44 28.30 -13.47
CA VAL A 13 10.49 27.28 -13.67
C VAL A 13 9.90 25.87 -13.60
N ILE A 14 9.04 25.62 -12.61
CA ILE A 14 8.50 24.27 -12.35
C ILE A 14 7.29 23.91 -13.23
N ASP A 15 6.45 24.89 -13.59
CA ASP A 15 5.16 24.67 -14.27
C ASP A 15 5.27 23.90 -15.61
N PRO A 16 6.26 24.16 -16.50
CA PRO A 16 6.45 23.38 -17.71
C PRO A 16 6.81 21.91 -17.41
N LEU A 17 7.61 21.68 -16.36
CA LEU A 17 8.06 20.35 -15.95
C LEU A 17 6.94 19.54 -15.28
N ILE A 18 6.13 20.19 -14.43
CA ILE A 18 4.91 19.62 -13.86
C ILE A 18 3.90 19.30 -14.96
N THR A 19 3.72 20.18 -15.95
CA THR A 19 2.83 19.95 -17.09
C THR A 19 3.31 18.78 -17.96
N GLU A 20 4.62 18.65 -18.20
CA GLU A 20 5.21 17.49 -18.88
C GLU A 20 4.94 16.19 -18.09
N LEU A 21 5.17 16.21 -16.78
CA LEU A 21 4.95 15.05 -15.90
C LEU A 21 3.47 14.64 -15.85
N ALA A 22 2.54 15.60 -15.72
CA ALA A 22 1.11 15.34 -15.76
C ALA A 22 0.68 14.68 -17.08
N THR A 23 1.15 15.21 -18.21
CA THR A 23 0.92 14.63 -19.54
C THR A 23 1.49 13.20 -19.65
N ARG A 24 2.68 12.94 -19.08
CA ARG A 24 3.29 11.60 -19.07
C ARG A 24 2.51 10.62 -18.18
N ILE A 25 2.08 11.05 -17.00
CA ILE A 25 1.28 10.25 -16.06
C ILE A 25 -0.05 9.87 -16.70
N ASP A 26 -0.76 10.82 -17.31
CA ASP A 26 -2.05 10.51 -17.92
C ASP A 26 -1.92 9.68 -19.20
N ASN A 27 -0.86 9.86 -20.02
CA ASN A 27 -0.63 8.96 -21.16
C ASN A 27 -0.16 7.55 -20.78
N SER A 28 0.23 7.31 -19.52
CA SER A 28 0.70 6.01 -19.05
C SER A 28 -0.45 5.03 -18.81
N LYS A 29 -0.22 3.74 -19.08
CA LYS A 29 -1.25 2.68 -19.03
C LYS A 29 -0.93 1.56 -18.03
N ARG A 30 0.32 1.49 -17.57
CA ARG A 30 0.86 0.41 -16.75
C ARG A 30 1.80 1.01 -15.71
N VAL A 31 1.20 1.77 -14.80
CA VAL A 31 1.90 2.52 -13.75
C VAL A 31 2.21 1.60 -12.56
N LEU A 32 3.48 1.56 -12.18
CA LEU A 32 3.95 0.91 -10.97
C LEU A 32 4.20 1.99 -9.89
N VAL A 33 3.58 1.87 -8.72
CA VAL A 33 3.79 2.81 -7.61
C VAL A 33 4.53 2.11 -6.47
N ILE A 34 5.51 2.79 -5.87
CA ILE A 34 6.16 2.37 -4.63
C ILE A 34 6.04 3.51 -3.61
N THR A 35 5.48 3.22 -2.45
CA THR A 35 5.24 4.22 -1.39
C THR A 35 6.04 3.92 -0.13
N GLY A 36 6.14 4.91 0.75
CA GLY A 36 6.62 4.78 2.12
C GLY A 36 6.06 5.89 3.01
N ALA A 37 6.48 5.92 4.28
CA ALA A 37 5.80 6.67 5.34
C ALA A 37 5.59 8.18 5.05
N GLY A 38 6.40 8.78 4.19
CA GLY A 38 6.24 10.17 3.77
C GLY A 38 4.87 10.49 3.14
N ILE A 39 4.18 9.50 2.54
CA ILE A 39 2.83 9.71 1.97
C ILE A 39 1.72 9.80 3.02
N SER A 40 2.00 9.42 4.27
CA SER A 40 1.05 9.39 5.40
C SER A 40 1.23 10.57 6.37
N CYS A 41 2.27 11.39 6.18
CA CYS A 41 2.63 12.50 7.08
C CYS A 41 1.51 13.55 7.23
N SER A 42 0.93 14.00 6.11
CA SER A 42 -0.20 14.94 6.10
C SER A 42 -1.48 14.34 6.68
N GLY A 43 -1.58 13.01 6.72
CA GLY A 43 -2.68 12.26 7.34
C GLY A 43 -2.58 12.13 8.87
N GLY A 44 -1.51 12.67 9.48
CA GLY A 44 -1.29 12.67 10.94
C GLY A 44 -0.33 11.59 11.45
N ILE A 45 0.24 10.75 10.58
CA ILE A 45 1.20 9.70 10.96
C ILE A 45 2.63 10.21 10.71
N PRO A 46 3.44 10.48 11.75
CA PRO A 46 4.82 10.93 11.55
C PRO A 46 5.66 9.85 10.88
N ASP A 47 6.61 10.25 10.02
CA ASP A 47 7.54 9.30 9.42
C ASP A 47 8.53 8.74 10.45
N PHE A 48 9.28 7.71 10.08
CA PHE A 48 10.19 7.03 11.01
C PHE A 48 11.51 7.77 11.28
N ARG A 49 11.96 8.67 10.41
CA ARG A 49 13.37 9.08 10.26
C ARG A 49 13.61 10.60 10.15
N SER A 50 12.58 11.43 10.08
CA SER A 50 12.69 12.88 10.25
C SER A 50 13.07 13.25 11.70
N SER A 51 13.46 14.50 11.94
CA SER A 51 13.86 15.04 13.26
C SER A 51 12.72 15.11 14.30
N ASP A 52 11.48 15.00 13.81
CA ASP A 52 10.22 14.91 14.53
C ASP A 52 9.59 13.51 14.42
N GLY A 53 10.27 12.57 13.76
CA GLY A 53 9.78 11.24 13.45
C GLY A 53 9.78 10.25 14.62
N LEU A 54 9.15 9.10 14.38
CA LEU A 54 8.90 8.05 15.39
C LEU A 54 10.17 7.60 16.14
N TYR A 55 11.33 7.51 15.47
CA TYR A 55 12.58 7.12 16.12
C TYR A 55 13.07 8.13 17.17
N ASP A 56 12.88 9.43 16.94
CA ASP A 56 13.25 10.46 17.91
C ASP A 56 12.22 10.61 19.03
N LEU A 57 10.93 10.33 18.75
CA LEU A 57 9.88 10.24 19.78
C LEU A 57 10.14 9.08 20.75
N VAL A 58 10.46 7.89 20.24
CA VAL A 58 10.91 6.73 21.03
C VAL A 58 12.07 7.09 21.95
N LYS A 59 13.12 7.70 21.38
CA LYS A 59 14.34 8.06 22.11
C LYS A 59 14.07 9.07 23.24
N LYS A 60 13.13 9.99 23.04
CA LYS A 60 12.68 10.95 24.07
C LYS A 60 11.88 10.27 25.19
N LYS A 61 11.03 9.28 24.88
CA LYS A 61 10.23 8.53 25.87
C LYS A 61 11.05 7.49 26.64
N HIS A 62 12.02 6.85 26.00
CA HIS A 62 12.84 5.78 26.58
C HIS A 62 14.35 6.12 26.60
N PRO A 63 14.77 7.25 27.21
CA PRO A 63 16.16 7.71 27.17
C PRO A 63 17.14 6.78 27.91
N LYS A 64 16.62 5.91 28.79
CA LYS A 64 17.41 4.90 29.54
C LYS A 64 17.72 3.64 28.72
N THR A 65 17.05 3.43 27.58
CA THR A 65 17.37 2.32 26.68
C THR A 65 18.36 2.82 25.62
N MET A 66 19.52 2.15 25.52
CA MET A 66 20.55 2.40 24.49
C MET A 66 20.11 1.89 23.09
N MET A 67 18.83 2.05 22.75
CA MET A 67 18.26 1.61 21.47
C MET A 67 18.30 2.74 20.45
N LYS A 68 18.73 2.41 19.23
CA LYS A 68 18.43 3.18 18.03
C LYS A 68 17.02 2.84 17.58
N GLY A 69 16.35 3.75 16.89
CA GLY A 69 14.99 3.49 16.42
C GLY A 69 14.86 2.30 15.44
N GLN A 70 15.94 1.90 14.76
CA GLN A 70 15.93 0.66 13.96
C GLN A 70 15.87 -0.62 14.82
N ASP A 71 16.42 -0.58 16.03
CA ASP A 71 16.53 -1.75 16.92
C ASP A 71 15.15 -2.18 17.42
N LEU A 72 14.21 -1.23 17.60
CA LEU A 72 12.79 -1.50 17.86
C LEU A 72 12.06 -2.22 16.70
N PHE A 73 12.66 -2.29 15.52
CA PHE A 73 12.09 -2.98 14.38
C PHE A 73 12.94 -4.17 13.93
N ASP A 74 13.83 -4.67 14.79
CA ASP A 74 14.65 -5.85 14.52
C ASP A 74 14.13 -7.07 15.31
N ALA A 75 14.04 -8.23 14.65
CA ALA A 75 13.59 -9.47 15.27
C ALA A 75 14.41 -9.88 16.51
N MET A 76 15.65 -9.37 16.65
CA MET A 76 16.49 -9.60 17.83
C MET A 76 15.95 -8.92 19.10
N LEU A 77 15.05 -7.93 19.00
CA LEU A 77 14.48 -7.23 20.18
C LEU A 77 13.77 -8.19 21.13
N PHE A 78 13.19 -9.28 20.61
CA PHE A 78 12.48 -10.28 21.41
C PHE A 78 13.40 -11.13 22.32
N ARG A 79 14.72 -10.88 22.30
CA ARG A 79 15.70 -11.49 23.19
C ARG A 79 15.93 -10.70 24.50
N ASP A 80 15.58 -9.41 24.57
CA ASP A 80 15.61 -8.61 25.80
C ASP A 80 14.19 -8.21 26.20
N LYS A 81 13.81 -8.50 27.45
CA LYS A 81 12.45 -8.26 27.96
C LYS A 81 12.06 -6.78 27.91
N ARG A 82 12.99 -5.85 28.20
CA ARG A 82 12.73 -4.41 28.23
C ARG A 82 12.60 -3.84 26.81
N GLN A 83 13.36 -4.37 25.86
CA GLN A 83 13.20 -4.03 24.44
C GLN A 83 11.84 -4.52 23.92
N THR A 84 11.43 -5.72 24.33
CA THR A 84 10.12 -6.31 24.03
C THR A 84 8.96 -5.51 24.60
N GLU A 85 9.02 -5.13 25.89
CA GLU A 85 8.04 -4.26 26.55
C GLU A 85 7.93 -2.91 25.85
N CYS A 86 9.08 -2.27 25.56
CA CYS A 86 9.15 -0.99 24.85
C CYS A 86 8.57 -1.07 23.44
N PHE A 87 8.81 -2.18 22.72
CA PHE A 87 8.20 -2.44 21.43
C PHE A 87 6.67 -2.50 21.55
N TYR A 88 6.12 -3.28 22.48
CA TYR A 88 4.67 -3.37 22.64
C TYR A 88 4.02 -2.03 23.02
N THR A 89 4.57 -1.30 23.99
CA THR A 89 4.05 0.03 24.35
C THR A 89 4.08 0.99 23.16
N PHE A 90 5.19 1.02 22.41
CA PHE A 90 5.29 1.85 21.20
C PHE A 90 4.26 1.45 20.12
N MET A 91 4.06 0.14 19.89
CA MET A 91 3.13 -0.34 18.87
C MET A 91 1.66 -0.04 19.24
N ALA A 92 1.32 -0.03 20.54
CA ALA A 92 0.02 0.43 21.01
C ALA A 92 -0.18 1.94 20.75
N GLU A 93 0.83 2.78 21.06
CA GLU A 93 0.76 4.22 20.75
C GLU A 93 0.63 4.50 19.25
N LEU A 94 1.39 3.78 18.42
CA LEU A 94 1.30 3.88 16.97
C LEU A 94 -0.08 3.44 16.46
N LYS A 95 -0.68 2.39 17.04
CA LYS A 95 -2.05 1.97 16.73
C LYS A 95 -3.07 3.06 17.09
N SER A 96 -2.91 3.75 18.22
CA SER A 96 -3.76 4.88 18.59
C SER A 96 -3.69 6.00 17.54
N VAL A 97 -2.47 6.39 17.11
CA VAL A 97 -2.26 7.43 16.08
C VAL A 97 -2.89 7.03 14.74
N ILE A 98 -2.59 5.82 14.24
CA ILE A 98 -3.15 5.28 12.99
C ILE A 98 -4.69 5.31 13.01
N SER A 99 -5.30 4.97 14.14
CA SER A 99 -6.78 4.89 14.26
C SER A 99 -7.48 6.25 14.17
N THR A 100 -6.72 7.35 14.23
CA THR A 100 -7.22 8.74 14.05
C THR A 100 -6.76 9.38 12.74
N ALA A 101 -5.89 8.70 11.98
CA ALA A 101 -5.31 9.22 10.76
C ALA A 101 -6.25 9.07 9.56
N MET A 102 -6.07 9.95 8.56
CA MET A 102 -6.89 9.96 7.34
C MET A 102 -6.06 9.74 6.07
N PRO A 103 -6.61 9.08 5.04
CA PRO A 103 -5.97 8.96 3.74
C PRO A 103 -5.67 10.34 3.13
N THR A 104 -4.49 10.49 2.54
CA THR A 104 -3.96 11.78 2.07
C THR A 104 -4.30 12.08 0.60
N ALA A 105 -3.90 13.25 0.09
CA ALA A 105 -4.06 13.56 -1.33
C ALA A 105 -3.28 12.55 -2.19
N THR A 106 -2.08 12.15 -1.75
CA THR A 106 -1.28 11.09 -2.39
C THR A 106 -2.01 9.75 -2.43
N HIS A 107 -2.64 9.32 -1.34
CA HIS A 107 -3.47 8.09 -1.34
C HIS A 107 -4.60 8.17 -2.37
N SER A 108 -5.31 9.30 -2.39
CA SER A 108 -6.42 9.58 -3.30
C SER A 108 -5.98 9.61 -4.78
N PHE A 109 -4.79 10.13 -5.08
CA PHE A 109 -4.20 10.11 -6.42
C PHE A 109 -3.88 8.69 -6.89
N ILE A 110 -3.28 7.85 -6.05
CA ILE A 110 -2.99 6.45 -6.40
C ILE A 110 -4.32 5.68 -6.59
N ARG A 111 -5.35 5.97 -5.77
CA ARG A 111 -6.70 5.42 -5.98
C ARG A 111 -7.31 5.86 -7.31
N ASN A 112 -7.13 7.11 -7.72
CA ASN A 112 -7.63 7.57 -9.02
C ASN A 112 -6.90 6.91 -10.21
N LEU A 113 -5.60 6.61 -10.09
CA LEU A 113 -4.90 5.77 -11.08
C LEU A 113 -5.49 4.35 -11.17
N GLN A 114 -6.00 3.79 -10.05
CA GLN A 114 -6.71 2.51 -10.04
C GLN A 114 -8.08 2.61 -10.72
N GLU A 115 -8.88 3.64 -10.41
CA GLU A 115 -10.20 3.86 -11.02
C GLU A 115 -10.12 4.04 -12.54
N ARG A 116 -9.08 4.75 -13.00
CA ARG A 116 -8.79 4.95 -14.42
C ARG A 116 -8.16 3.72 -15.11
N GLY A 117 -7.97 2.62 -14.39
CA GLY A 117 -7.36 1.38 -14.91
C GLY A 117 -5.88 1.51 -15.31
N LYS A 118 -5.17 2.54 -14.82
CA LYS A 118 -3.75 2.83 -15.15
C LYS A 118 -2.78 2.21 -14.14
N LEU A 119 -3.21 2.03 -12.88
CA LEU A 119 -2.41 1.41 -11.82
C LEU A 119 -2.24 -0.10 -12.09
N MET A 120 -1.02 -0.54 -12.35
CA MET A 120 -0.69 -1.98 -12.41
C MET A 120 -0.53 -2.57 -11.01
N ARG A 121 0.17 -1.84 -10.13
CA ARG A 121 0.39 -2.21 -8.73
C ARG A 121 0.84 -1.01 -7.90
N CYS A 122 0.39 -0.93 -6.66
CA CYS A 122 1.05 -0.17 -5.61
C CYS A 122 1.76 -1.14 -4.64
N TYR A 123 3.05 -0.93 -4.40
CA TYR A 123 3.84 -1.64 -3.39
C TYR A 123 4.10 -0.69 -2.22
N THR A 124 3.45 -0.92 -1.08
CA THR A 124 3.53 -0.05 0.09
C THR A 124 4.52 -0.58 1.12
N GLN A 125 5.41 0.28 1.61
CA GLN A 125 6.24 -0.01 2.79
C GLN A 125 5.50 0.29 4.10
N ASN A 126 4.30 0.86 4.02
CA ASN A 126 3.54 1.28 5.18
C ASN A 126 2.81 0.09 5.80
N ILE A 127 2.56 0.24 7.09
CA ILE A 127 1.81 -0.71 7.93
C ILE A 127 0.52 -0.07 8.46
N ASP A 128 0.26 1.20 8.10
CA ASP A 128 -0.83 2.03 8.61
C ASP A 128 -2.21 1.67 8.04
N CYS A 129 -2.25 0.99 6.90
CA CYS A 129 -3.46 0.56 6.21
C CYS A 129 -4.39 1.72 5.77
N LEU A 130 -3.86 2.94 5.59
CA LEU A 130 -4.64 4.08 5.06
C LEU A 130 -5.15 3.86 3.62
N GLU A 131 -4.71 2.78 2.96
CA GLU A 131 -5.21 2.39 1.64
C GLU A 131 -6.55 1.65 1.70
N ASP A 132 -6.88 1.00 2.82
CA ASP A 132 -8.09 0.15 2.94
C ASP A 132 -9.40 0.97 2.96
N PRO A 133 -9.54 2.09 3.70
CA PRO A 133 -10.79 2.88 3.75
C PRO A 133 -11.21 3.52 2.41
N ILE A 134 -10.34 3.50 1.40
CA ILE A 134 -10.59 4.04 0.06
C ILE A 134 -10.57 2.95 -1.03
N ASP A 135 -10.59 1.67 -0.66
CA ASP A 135 -10.50 0.52 -1.58
C ASP A 135 -9.26 0.55 -2.52
N LEU A 136 -8.13 1.07 -2.05
CA LEU A 136 -6.89 1.11 -2.84
C LEU A 136 -6.13 -0.23 -2.70
N SER A 137 -6.03 -0.98 -3.80
CA SER A 137 -5.36 -2.28 -3.84
C SER A 137 -3.83 -2.12 -3.79
N VAL A 138 -3.24 -2.57 -2.69
CA VAL A 138 -1.80 -2.52 -2.44
C VAL A 138 -1.20 -3.91 -2.14
N VAL A 139 0.10 -4.03 -2.36
CA VAL A 139 0.92 -5.12 -1.82
C VAL A 139 1.73 -4.55 -0.65
N ARG A 140 1.41 -5.01 0.56
CA ARG A 140 2.10 -4.61 1.80
C ARG A 140 3.43 -5.34 1.89
N LEU A 141 4.53 -4.59 1.96
CA LEU A 141 5.89 -5.12 2.00
C LEU A 141 6.41 -5.43 3.41
N HIS A 142 5.71 -4.96 4.45
CA HIS A 142 6.13 -5.07 5.84
C HIS A 142 5.00 -5.52 6.80
N GLY A 143 3.95 -6.18 6.29
CA GLY A 143 2.77 -6.55 7.07
C GLY A 143 1.82 -5.36 7.34
N SER A 144 1.08 -5.41 8.45
CA SER A 144 -0.04 -4.49 8.72
C SER A 144 -0.34 -4.28 10.21
N MET A 145 -0.97 -3.14 10.55
CA MET A 145 -1.37 -2.75 11.92
C MET A 145 -2.85 -3.01 12.26
N ASP A 146 -3.63 -3.50 11.31
CA ASP A 146 -5.02 -3.95 11.53
C ASP A 146 -5.09 -5.32 12.24
N ARG A 147 -3.99 -6.08 12.28
CA ARG A 147 -3.94 -7.45 12.81
C ARG A 147 -2.81 -7.70 13.79
N VAL A 148 -3.02 -8.72 14.61
CA VAL A 148 -2.00 -9.39 15.43
C VAL A 148 -1.81 -10.84 14.94
N LYS A 149 -0.63 -11.41 15.15
CA LYS A 149 -0.31 -12.81 14.85
C LYS A 149 0.27 -13.53 16.07
N CYS A 150 -0.03 -14.82 16.19
CA CYS A 150 0.57 -15.68 17.19
C CYS A 150 2.03 -16.02 16.85
N THR A 151 2.91 -15.93 17.85
CA THR A 151 4.33 -16.32 17.78
C THR A 151 4.58 -17.82 17.63
N LEU A 152 3.58 -18.67 17.89
CA LEU A 152 3.70 -20.13 17.87
C LEU A 152 2.85 -20.79 16.77
N CYS A 153 1.54 -20.57 16.77
CA CYS A 153 0.61 -21.29 15.88
C CYS A 153 0.25 -20.52 14.59
N ALA A 154 0.85 -19.35 14.37
CA ALA A 154 0.59 -18.44 13.25
C ALA A 154 -0.87 -17.97 13.06
N ALA A 155 -1.78 -18.27 13.99
CA ALA A 155 -3.14 -17.73 13.99
C ALA A 155 -3.12 -16.20 14.01
N SER A 156 -4.04 -15.57 13.28
CA SER A 156 -4.11 -14.12 13.13
C SER A 156 -5.50 -13.58 13.50
N TYR A 157 -5.51 -12.52 14.28
CA TYR A 157 -6.70 -11.87 14.83
C TYR A 157 -6.66 -10.38 14.51
N ASP A 158 -7.78 -9.71 14.61
CA ASP A 158 -7.84 -8.26 14.44
C ASP A 158 -7.17 -7.57 15.65
N PHE A 159 -6.55 -6.41 15.43
CA PHE A 159 -5.88 -5.65 16.47
C PHE A 159 -6.92 -4.79 17.22
N THR A 160 -7.58 -5.44 18.18
CA THR A 160 -8.64 -4.85 19.03
C THR A 160 -8.09 -3.88 20.08
N ALA A 161 -8.96 -3.05 20.65
CA ALA A 161 -8.63 -2.15 21.77
C ALA A 161 -8.13 -2.90 23.02
N ASP A 162 -8.67 -4.10 23.30
CA ASP A 162 -8.19 -4.95 24.40
C ASP A 162 -6.71 -5.36 24.20
N TYR A 163 -6.35 -5.78 22.98
CA TYR A 163 -4.96 -6.09 22.67
C TYR A 163 -4.08 -4.82 22.69
N GLU A 164 -4.62 -3.66 22.27
CA GLU A 164 -3.93 -2.36 22.36
C GLU A 164 -3.59 -2.00 23.80
N ASP A 165 -4.52 -2.16 24.74
CA ASP A 165 -4.27 -1.86 26.15
C ASP A 165 -3.36 -2.88 26.83
N GLN A 166 -3.43 -4.17 26.48
CA GLN A 166 -2.44 -5.16 26.93
C GLN A 166 -1.02 -4.78 26.46
N PHE A 167 -0.85 -4.45 25.17
CA PHE A 167 0.43 -3.99 24.63
C PHE A 167 0.89 -2.65 25.23
N ARG A 168 -0.04 -1.72 25.51
CA ARG A 168 0.27 -0.43 26.17
C ARG A 168 0.96 -0.65 27.52
N ASN A 169 0.52 -1.65 28.26
CA ASN A 169 1.12 -2.13 29.52
C ASN A 169 2.41 -2.94 29.34
N GLY A 170 2.96 -3.03 28.11
CA GLY A 170 4.18 -3.77 27.77
C GLY A 170 4.01 -5.29 27.67
N ASN A 171 2.78 -5.80 27.79
CA ASN A 171 2.49 -7.23 27.85
C ASN A 171 1.96 -7.76 26.52
N PRO A 172 2.48 -8.88 25.99
CA PRO A 172 1.86 -9.55 24.85
C PRO A 172 0.63 -10.37 25.28
N PRO A 173 -0.52 -10.24 24.61
CA PRO A 173 -1.69 -11.06 24.88
C PRO A 173 -1.40 -12.56 24.70
N VAL A 174 -2.11 -13.40 25.44
CA VAL A 174 -2.16 -14.85 25.20
C VAL A 174 -2.87 -15.14 23.87
N CYS A 175 -2.42 -16.13 23.12
CA CYS A 175 -3.12 -16.57 21.91
C CYS A 175 -4.34 -17.44 22.26
N PRO A 176 -5.58 -17.02 21.93
CA PRO A 176 -6.80 -17.76 22.27
C PRO A 176 -6.85 -19.18 21.68
N GLN A 177 -6.30 -19.37 20.48
CA GLN A 177 -6.22 -20.70 19.85
C GLN A 177 -5.21 -21.62 20.56
N CYS A 178 -4.08 -21.10 21.03
CA CYS A 178 -3.12 -21.90 21.80
C CYS A 178 -3.71 -22.32 23.14
N GLU A 179 -4.36 -21.39 23.84
CA GLU A 179 -5.04 -21.64 25.12
C GLU A 179 -6.17 -22.67 24.97
N THR A 180 -7.02 -22.53 23.94
CA THR A 180 -8.09 -23.50 23.64
C THR A 180 -7.52 -24.91 23.43
N TYR A 181 -6.50 -25.05 22.58
CA TYR A 181 -5.88 -26.36 22.33
C TYR A 181 -5.17 -26.94 23.56
N ASP A 182 -4.57 -26.14 24.43
CA ASP A 182 -3.95 -26.66 25.65
C ASP A 182 -5.01 -27.12 26.66
N ASN A 183 -6.06 -26.33 26.86
CA ASN A 183 -7.20 -26.68 27.72
C ASN A 183 -7.88 -27.99 27.28
N GLU A 184 -8.11 -28.19 25.98
CA GLU A 184 -8.62 -29.45 25.44
C GLU A 184 -7.69 -30.64 25.73
N ARG A 185 -6.37 -30.43 25.66
CA ARG A 185 -5.38 -31.48 25.93
C ARG A 185 -5.32 -31.84 27.42
N ILE A 186 -5.33 -30.85 28.31
CA ILE A 186 -5.40 -31.07 29.76
C ILE A 186 -6.67 -31.88 30.11
N ARG A 187 -7.82 -31.51 29.53
CA ARG A 187 -9.09 -32.23 29.70
C ARG A 187 -9.02 -33.69 29.23
N LEU A 188 -8.18 -34.00 28.24
CA LEU A 188 -7.91 -35.36 27.75
C LEU A 188 -6.78 -36.08 28.52
N GLY A 189 -6.34 -35.56 29.67
CA GLY A 189 -5.26 -36.15 30.49
C GLY A 189 -3.87 -36.08 29.83
N LYS A 190 -3.69 -35.24 28.81
CA LYS A 190 -2.42 -35.09 28.08
C LYS A 190 -1.58 -33.97 28.69
N ARG A 191 -0.25 -34.06 28.56
CA ARG A 191 0.67 -32.99 28.97
C ARG A 191 0.35 -31.65 28.30
N GLN A 192 0.57 -30.57 29.03
CA GLN A 192 0.55 -29.19 28.54
C GLN A 192 1.54 -28.98 27.37
N LEU A 193 1.26 -27.98 26.55
CA LEU A 193 2.11 -27.48 25.48
C LEU A 193 2.58 -26.05 25.78
N ALA A 194 3.56 -25.59 24.99
CA ALA A 194 3.96 -24.19 25.02
C ALA A 194 2.80 -23.30 24.54
N MET A 195 2.44 -22.29 25.34
CA MET A 195 1.42 -21.32 25.01
C MET A 195 2.02 -20.19 24.16
N GLY A 196 1.48 -19.97 22.96
CA GLY A 196 1.88 -18.86 22.11
C GLY A 196 1.31 -17.53 22.57
N THR A 197 2.01 -16.44 22.28
CA THR A 197 1.58 -15.06 22.53
C THR A 197 1.26 -14.33 21.24
N LEU A 198 0.50 -13.24 21.31
CA LEU A 198 0.19 -12.37 20.18
C LEU A 198 1.20 -11.22 20.09
N ARG A 199 1.54 -10.82 18.86
CA ARG A 199 2.30 -9.61 18.53
C ARG A 199 1.68 -8.92 17.31
N PRO A 200 1.91 -7.61 17.09
CA PRO A 200 1.49 -6.94 15.85
C PRO A 200 1.97 -7.68 14.59
N ASN A 201 1.12 -7.71 13.56
CA ASN A 201 1.34 -8.43 12.30
C ASN A 201 2.25 -7.67 11.32
N ILE A 202 3.33 -7.07 11.83
CA ILE A 202 4.37 -6.42 11.02
C ILE A 202 5.54 -7.37 10.78
N VAL A 203 6.34 -7.09 9.76
CA VAL A 203 7.58 -7.81 9.45
C VAL A 203 8.77 -6.96 9.89
N LEU A 204 9.62 -7.54 10.74
CA LEU A 204 10.79 -6.87 11.29
C LEU A 204 12.03 -7.09 10.42
N TYR A 205 13.06 -6.25 10.61
CA TYR A 205 14.40 -6.54 10.12
C TYR A 205 14.86 -7.91 10.67
N ASN A 206 15.54 -8.69 9.83
CA ASN A 206 15.99 -10.04 10.13
C ASN A 206 14.87 -11.06 10.46
N GLU A 207 13.60 -10.72 10.18
CA GLU A 207 12.48 -11.67 10.14
C GLU A 207 12.22 -12.14 8.70
N GLU A 208 11.80 -13.39 8.54
CA GLU A 208 11.32 -13.88 7.24
C GLU A 208 9.93 -13.31 6.94
N HIS A 209 9.72 -12.77 5.74
CA HIS A 209 8.43 -12.24 5.33
C HIS A 209 7.46 -13.39 5.04
N PRO A 210 6.32 -13.54 5.75
CA PRO A 210 5.42 -14.69 5.58
C PRO A 210 4.93 -14.87 4.13
N GLU A 211 4.63 -13.76 3.45
CA GLU A 211 4.21 -13.74 2.05
C GLU A 211 5.37 -13.51 1.05
N GLY A 212 6.63 -13.65 1.48
CA GLY A 212 7.80 -13.24 0.68
C GLY A 212 7.88 -13.92 -0.68
N GLU A 213 7.51 -15.20 -0.77
CA GLU A 213 7.45 -15.94 -2.03
C GLU A 213 6.33 -15.40 -2.95
N THR A 214 5.15 -15.10 -2.39
CA THR A 214 4.01 -14.52 -3.12
C THR A 214 4.36 -13.14 -3.65
N ILE A 215 4.97 -12.27 -2.84
CA ILE A 215 5.45 -10.95 -3.26
C ILE A 215 6.49 -11.09 -4.38
N GLY A 216 7.43 -12.03 -4.29
CA GLY A 216 8.40 -12.31 -5.35
C GLY A 216 7.76 -12.76 -6.66
N LYS A 217 6.70 -13.60 -6.60
CA LYS A 217 5.90 -14.02 -7.77
C LYS A 217 5.13 -12.84 -8.39
N LEU A 218 4.56 -11.96 -7.57
CA LEU A 218 3.87 -10.74 -8.02
C LEU A 218 4.85 -9.79 -8.71
N GLN A 219 5.98 -9.47 -8.08
CA GLN A 219 7.04 -8.64 -8.64
C GLN A 219 7.52 -9.19 -9.99
N THR A 220 7.81 -10.49 -10.07
CA THR A 220 8.22 -11.16 -11.32
C THR A 220 7.14 -11.03 -12.42
N THR A 221 5.86 -11.14 -12.05
CA THR A 221 4.73 -11.03 -12.97
C THR A 221 4.55 -9.60 -13.48
N ASP A 222 4.64 -8.62 -12.59
CA ASP A 222 4.49 -7.19 -12.93
C ASP A 222 5.65 -6.73 -13.84
N LEU A 223 6.88 -7.16 -13.56
CA LEU A 223 8.03 -6.91 -14.45
C LEU A 223 7.85 -7.51 -15.85
N ARG A 224 7.27 -8.72 -15.96
CA ARG A 224 6.94 -9.34 -17.26
C ARG A 224 5.86 -8.58 -18.03
N LYS A 225 4.94 -7.89 -17.35
CA LYS A 225 3.92 -7.02 -17.97
C LYS A 225 4.47 -5.70 -18.51
N LYS A 226 5.78 -5.44 -18.38
CA LYS A 226 6.50 -4.27 -18.94
C LYS A 226 5.80 -2.94 -18.57
N PRO A 227 5.90 -2.49 -17.30
CA PRO A 227 5.41 -1.17 -16.91
C PRO A 227 5.97 -0.08 -17.82
N ASP A 228 5.17 0.97 -18.07
CA ASP A 228 5.60 2.15 -18.83
C ASP A 228 5.91 3.36 -17.94
N LEU A 229 5.49 3.34 -16.68
CA LEU A 229 5.83 4.35 -15.69
C LEU A 229 6.09 3.70 -14.34
N MET A 230 7.08 4.20 -13.60
CA MET A 230 7.23 3.92 -12.17
C MET A 230 7.32 5.20 -11.37
N ILE A 231 6.54 5.30 -10.30
CA ILE A 231 6.49 6.44 -9.38
C ILE A 231 6.91 5.95 -7.99
N VAL A 232 7.93 6.59 -7.42
CA VAL A 232 8.49 6.25 -6.10
C VAL A 232 8.27 7.44 -5.17
N MET A 233 7.49 7.27 -4.12
CA MET A 233 6.95 8.38 -3.31
C MET A 233 7.23 8.21 -1.81
N GLY A 234 7.59 9.29 -1.13
CA GLY A 234 7.60 9.38 0.34
C GLY A 234 8.52 8.36 1.04
N THR A 235 9.64 7.98 0.42
CA THR A 235 10.53 6.94 0.97
C THR A 235 12.02 7.28 0.87
N SER A 236 12.74 7.00 1.96
CA SER A 236 14.20 7.09 2.04
C SER A 236 14.93 5.89 1.41
N LEU A 237 14.20 4.93 0.82
CA LEU A 237 14.72 3.81 0.05
C LEU A 237 15.75 2.91 0.77
N LYS A 238 15.76 2.87 2.10
CA LYS A 238 16.81 2.16 2.86
C LYS A 238 16.70 0.62 2.82
N ILE A 239 15.55 0.05 2.46
CA ILE A 239 15.27 -1.40 2.49
C ILE A 239 15.95 -2.13 1.30
N PRO A 240 16.94 -3.03 1.53
CA PRO A 240 17.74 -3.61 0.44
C PRO A 240 16.96 -4.41 -0.61
N ALA A 241 15.95 -5.19 -0.19
CA ALA A 241 15.10 -5.97 -1.10
C ALA A 241 14.33 -5.06 -2.06
N LEU A 242 13.74 -3.98 -1.54
CA LEU A 242 13.05 -2.97 -2.34
C LEU A 242 14.02 -2.23 -3.26
N LYS A 243 15.24 -1.91 -2.81
CA LYS A 243 16.26 -1.30 -3.69
C LYS A 243 16.53 -2.14 -4.93
N LYS A 244 16.67 -3.46 -4.74
CA LYS A 244 16.92 -4.42 -5.83
C LYS A 244 15.74 -4.44 -6.82
N PHE A 245 14.51 -4.49 -6.31
CA PHE A 245 13.30 -4.46 -7.14
C PHE A 245 13.20 -3.17 -7.98
N ILE A 246 13.35 -1.99 -7.36
CA ILE A 246 13.26 -0.70 -8.08
C ILE A 246 14.34 -0.61 -9.18
N LYS A 247 15.59 -1.01 -8.89
CA LYS A 247 16.66 -0.99 -9.90
C LYS A 247 16.41 -1.95 -11.07
N GLN A 248 15.77 -3.10 -10.81
CA GLN A 248 15.34 -4.03 -11.88
C GLN A 248 14.17 -3.47 -12.69
N ALA A 249 13.16 -2.90 -12.02
CA ALA A 249 12.00 -2.27 -12.65
C ALA A 249 12.41 -1.10 -13.56
N ALA A 250 13.22 -0.18 -13.05
CA ALA A 250 13.73 0.97 -13.80
C ALA A 250 14.46 0.53 -15.07
N LYS A 251 15.40 -0.42 -14.96
CA LYS A 251 16.12 -0.98 -16.12
C LYS A 251 15.13 -1.53 -17.16
N LEU A 252 14.11 -2.27 -16.75
CA LEU A 252 13.12 -2.81 -17.69
C LEU A 252 12.25 -1.73 -18.33
N ILE A 253 11.83 -0.70 -17.58
CA ILE A 253 11.05 0.44 -18.08
C ILE A 253 11.83 1.19 -19.16
N HIS A 254 13.10 1.51 -18.89
CA HIS A 254 14.00 2.22 -19.82
C HIS A 254 14.27 1.46 -21.12
N HIS A 255 14.28 0.13 -21.09
CA HIS A 255 14.52 -0.68 -22.30
C HIS A 255 13.23 -1.09 -23.03
N SER A 256 12.10 -1.23 -22.32
CA SER A 256 10.87 -1.83 -22.87
C SER A 256 9.90 -0.81 -23.49
N SER A 257 10.00 0.46 -23.11
CA SER A 257 9.13 1.53 -23.61
C SER A 257 9.98 2.71 -24.07
N LYS A 258 9.82 3.15 -25.32
CA LYS A 258 10.51 4.36 -25.85
C LYS A 258 10.28 5.60 -24.97
N ASN A 259 9.11 5.68 -24.34
CA ASN A 259 8.72 6.76 -23.43
C ASN A 259 8.67 6.31 -21.95
N GLY A 260 9.28 5.17 -21.62
CA GLY A 260 9.32 4.65 -20.25
C GLY A 260 10.05 5.62 -19.31
N ARG A 261 9.46 5.95 -18.17
CA ARG A 261 10.06 6.87 -17.18
C ARG A 261 9.95 6.36 -15.76
N VAL A 262 10.87 6.83 -14.92
CA VAL A 262 10.86 6.64 -13.48
C VAL A 262 10.94 8.00 -12.78
N ILE A 263 9.97 8.26 -11.91
CA ILE A 263 9.84 9.49 -11.13
C ILE A 263 10.07 9.16 -9.66
N PHE A 264 10.90 9.96 -8.99
CA PHE A 264 11.08 9.92 -7.54
C PHE A 264 10.55 11.23 -6.93
N ILE A 265 9.70 11.15 -5.91
CA ILE A 265 9.12 12.30 -5.19
C ILE A 265 9.32 12.13 -3.69
N ASN A 266 10.09 13.01 -3.07
CA ASN A 266 10.36 12.94 -1.64
C ASN A 266 10.91 14.28 -1.10
N ARG A 267 10.69 14.58 0.18
CA ARG A 267 11.23 15.80 0.82
C ARG A 267 12.76 15.87 0.83
N THR A 268 13.45 14.72 0.79
CA THR A 268 14.92 14.63 0.76
C THR A 268 15.42 13.93 -0.50
N ALA A 269 16.53 14.44 -1.05
CA ALA A 269 17.15 13.89 -2.25
C ALA A 269 17.65 12.45 -2.05
N PRO A 270 17.59 11.59 -3.09
CA PRO A 270 18.12 10.24 -3.00
C PRO A 270 19.65 10.25 -3.02
N THR A 271 20.26 9.16 -2.56
CA THR A 271 21.72 8.97 -2.61
C THR A 271 22.24 8.77 -4.04
N LYS A 272 23.52 9.05 -4.30
CA LYS A 272 24.17 8.93 -5.63
C LYS A 272 24.03 7.56 -6.32
N GLU A 273 23.68 6.49 -5.58
CA GLU A 273 23.39 5.18 -6.18
C GLU A 273 22.16 5.16 -7.10
N TRP A 274 21.35 6.23 -7.07
CA TRP A 274 20.09 6.39 -7.80
C TRP A 274 20.21 7.26 -9.06
N ASP A 275 21.36 7.89 -9.31
CA ASP A 275 21.56 8.85 -10.41
C ASP A 275 21.30 8.29 -11.83
N LYS A 276 21.33 6.96 -11.99
CA LYS A 276 21.03 6.25 -13.24
C LYS A 276 19.68 5.51 -13.22
N VAL A 277 18.86 5.73 -12.20
CA VAL A 277 17.60 5.02 -11.95
C VAL A 277 16.40 5.94 -12.16
N PHE A 278 16.49 7.19 -11.69
CA PHE A 278 15.41 8.17 -11.78
C PHE A 278 15.63 9.12 -12.96
N ASP A 279 14.61 9.25 -13.81
CA ASP A 279 14.60 10.24 -14.88
C ASP A 279 14.20 11.62 -14.34
N TYR A 280 13.30 11.64 -13.35
CA TYR A 280 12.84 12.84 -12.65
C TYR A 280 13.03 12.68 -11.13
N GLU A 281 13.65 13.67 -10.50
CA GLU A 281 13.74 13.79 -9.04
C GLU A 281 13.02 15.06 -8.59
N VAL A 282 11.85 14.88 -7.97
CA VAL A 282 11.04 15.93 -7.38
C VAL A 282 11.35 16.03 -5.88
N LEU A 283 11.83 17.19 -5.45
CA LEU A 283 12.13 17.48 -4.05
C LEU A 283 11.06 18.39 -3.46
N GLY A 284 10.33 17.87 -2.48
CA GLY A 284 9.27 18.58 -1.78
C GLY A 284 8.25 17.61 -1.17
N ASP A 285 7.08 18.11 -0.78
CA ASP A 285 6.01 17.27 -0.26
C ASP A 285 5.34 16.44 -1.36
N THR A 286 4.86 15.25 -1.01
CA THR A 286 4.16 14.38 -1.97
C THR A 286 2.76 14.88 -2.28
N ASP A 287 2.05 15.46 -1.30
CA ASP A 287 0.69 15.97 -1.52
C ASP A 287 0.71 17.26 -2.36
N ASP A 288 1.67 18.16 -2.11
CA ASP A 288 1.86 19.37 -2.93
C ASP A 288 2.07 19.00 -4.41
N TRP A 289 2.99 18.06 -4.68
CA TRP A 289 3.24 17.59 -6.04
C TRP A 289 2.01 16.93 -6.67
N VAL A 290 1.30 16.09 -5.91
CA VAL A 290 0.08 15.42 -6.36
C VAL A 290 -1.00 16.43 -6.73
N ASN A 291 -1.23 17.44 -5.89
CA ASN A 291 -2.21 18.50 -6.13
C ASN A 291 -1.87 19.26 -7.43
N MET A 292 -0.60 19.63 -7.63
CA MET A 292 -0.13 20.27 -8.88
C MET A 292 -0.38 19.38 -10.11
N ILE A 293 -0.05 18.09 -10.05
CA ILE A 293 -0.27 17.14 -11.14
C ILE A 293 -1.77 16.97 -11.44
N GLN A 294 -2.60 16.79 -10.41
CA GLN A 294 -4.05 16.61 -10.58
C GLN A 294 -4.71 17.85 -11.21
N GLN A 295 -4.33 19.05 -10.80
CA GLN A 295 -4.80 20.30 -11.42
C GLN A 295 -4.48 20.35 -12.92
N LYS A 296 -3.27 19.93 -13.33
CA LYS A 296 -2.88 19.89 -14.75
C LYS A 296 -3.67 18.85 -15.55
N ILE A 297 -3.89 17.66 -15.01
CA ILE A 297 -4.70 16.62 -15.67
C ILE A 297 -6.16 17.07 -15.81
N GLN A 298 -6.76 17.61 -14.74
CA GLN A 298 -8.14 18.10 -14.76
C GLN A 298 -8.33 19.26 -15.75
N LYS A 299 -7.37 20.20 -15.82
CA LYS A 299 -7.41 21.28 -16.80
C LYS A 299 -7.40 20.75 -18.23
N ALA A 300 -6.47 19.85 -18.57
CA ALA A 300 -6.40 19.25 -19.90
C ALA A 300 -7.70 18.50 -20.27
N GLU A 301 -8.35 17.83 -19.33
CA GLU A 301 -9.65 17.18 -19.54
C GLU A 301 -10.82 18.16 -19.72
N GLY A 302 -10.74 19.34 -19.09
CA GLY A 302 -11.71 20.42 -19.27
C GLY A 302 -11.58 21.09 -20.63
N ASP A 303 -10.35 21.41 -21.03
CA ASP A 303 -10.04 22.05 -22.31
C ASP A 303 -10.50 21.15 -23.49
N VAL A 304 -10.19 19.84 -23.46
CA VAL A 304 -10.64 18.87 -24.49
C VAL A 304 -12.17 18.76 -24.60
N LYS A 305 -12.92 18.97 -23.50
CA LYS A 305 -14.40 18.96 -23.52
C LYS A 305 -15.00 20.25 -24.08
N MET A 306 -14.27 21.37 -24.02
CA MET A 306 -14.70 22.64 -24.62
C MET A 306 -14.37 22.72 -26.12
N GLU A 307 -13.35 22.01 -26.59
CA GLU A 307 -12.94 22.00 -28.01
C GLU A 307 -13.79 21.09 -28.92
N THR A 308 -14.67 20.23 -28.38
CA THR A 308 -15.64 19.45 -29.17
C THR A 308 -16.94 20.23 -29.41
N PRO A 309 -17.26 20.69 -30.64
CA PRO A 309 -18.45 21.51 -30.88
C PRO A 309 -19.73 20.67 -30.96
N THR A 310 -20.78 21.13 -30.30
CA THR A 310 -22.16 20.70 -30.57
C THR A 310 -22.67 21.31 -31.87
N THR A 311 -22.84 20.50 -32.92
CA THR A 311 -23.73 20.79 -34.06
C THR A 311 -24.16 19.50 -34.77
N PRO A 312 -25.45 19.11 -34.67
CA PRO A 312 -26.11 18.37 -35.73
C PRO A 312 -26.63 19.38 -36.75
N ALA A 313 -26.06 19.41 -37.95
CA ALA A 313 -26.65 20.16 -39.06
C ALA A 313 -27.94 19.46 -39.53
N GLU A 314 -29.01 20.24 -39.68
CA GLU A 314 -30.26 19.76 -40.27
C GLU A 314 -30.05 19.55 -41.78
N ASP A 315 -30.38 18.35 -42.29
CA ASP A 315 -30.46 18.09 -43.72
C ASP A 315 -31.85 17.51 -44.04
N THR A 316 -32.70 18.34 -44.63
CA THR A 316 -34.14 18.06 -44.83
C THR A 316 -34.41 17.45 -46.22
N LYS A 317 -34.68 16.13 -46.30
CA LYS A 317 -35.22 15.50 -47.52
C LYS A 317 -36.31 14.43 -47.26
N ASN A 318 -37.50 14.74 -47.78
CA ASN A 318 -38.65 13.85 -48.07
C ASN A 318 -38.28 12.83 -49.19
N ILE A 319 -38.94 11.67 -49.45
CA ILE A 319 -40.17 10.96 -49.00
C ILE A 319 -40.07 9.49 -49.56
N PRO A 320 -40.92 8.45 -49.28
CA PRO A 320 -42.12 8.28 -48.43
C PRO A 320 -42.04 7.14 -47.38
N ALA A 321 -43.13 6.97 -46.61
CA ALA A 321 -43.32 5.90 -45.62
C ALA A 321 -43.65 4.51 -46.19
N LYS A 322 -43.28 3.45 -45.45
CA LYS A 322 -43.97 2.15 -45.43
C LYS A 322 -44.18 1.67 -43.99
N ARG A 323 -45.38 1.17 -43.70
CA ARG A 323 -45.81 0.60 -42.40
C ARG A 323 -45.40 -0.87 -42.26
N THR A 324 -44.88 -1.24 -41.09
CA THR A 324 -45.03 -2.55 -40.39
C THR A 324 -44.39 -2.39 -38.99
N THR A 325 -45.13 -2.07 -37.93
CA THR A 325 -45.79 -2.98 -36.95
C THR A 325 -44.86 -3.79 -36.03
N THR A 326 -45.04 -3.60 -34.70
CA THR A 326 -44.58 -4.43 -33.55
C THR A 326 -43.05 -4.55 -33.33
N SER A 327 -42.51 -4.58 -32.09
CA SER A 327 -43.10 -4.49 -30.73
C SER A 327 -42.05 -3.95 -29.73
N GLN A 328 -42.50 -3.46 -28.57
CA GLN A 328 -41.62 -3.05 -27.45
C GLN A 328 -40.88 -4.26 -26.84
N LEU A 329 -39.65 -4.05 -26.34
CA LEU A 329 -39.26 -4.26 -24.92
C LEU A 329 -37.77 -3.94 -24.67
N SER A 330 -37.47 -3.58 -23.42
CA SER A 330 -36.16 -3.12 -22.94
C SER A 330 -35.23 -4.26 -22.54
N LEU A 331 -33.94 -4.14 -22.87
CA LEU A 331 -32.88 -5.05 -22.40
C LEU A 331 -32.20 -4.52 -21.14
N SER A 332 -32.79 -4.83 -20.00
CA SER A 332 -32.12 -4.91 -18.70
C SER A 332 -32.10 -6.38 -18.25
N GLU A 333 -31.12 -6.75 -17.42
CA GLU A 333 -30.99 -8.07 -16.76
C GLU A 333 -30.60 -9.28 -17.64
N VAL A 334 -29.30 -9.56 -17.76
CA VAL A 334 -28.79 -10.94 -17.89
C VAL A 334 -27.53 -11.12 -17.04
N TYR A 335 -27.38 -12.30 -16.43
CA TYR A 335 -26.24 -12.81 -15.65
C TYR A 335 -26.15 -12.48 -14.15
N HIS A 336 -27.02 -13.14 -13.40
CA HIS A 336 -26.67 -13.70 -12.09
C HIS A 336 -26.76 -15.24 -12.10
N LYS A 337 -26.04 -15.87 -11.15
CA LYS A 337 -26.00 -17.31 -10.82
C LYS A 337 -25.14 -18.25 -11.70
N ARG A 338 -23.90 -18.49 -11.24
CA ARG A 338 -23.35 -19.86 -11.06
C ARG A 338 -22.49 -19.94 -9.79
N SER A 339 -23.07 -20.46 -8.71
CA SER A 339 -22.33 -20.88 -7.51
C SER A 339 -21.81 -22.32 -7.69
N PRO A 340 -20.58 -22.66 -7.24
CA PRO A 340 -20.11 -24.04 -7.27
C PRO A 340 -20.75 -24.87 -6.15
N LYS A 341 -21.13 -26.11 -6.47
CA LYS A 341 -21.76 -27.05 -5.52
C LYS A 341 -20.73 -27.61 -4.53
N ARG A 342 -21.06 -27.63 -3.24
CA ARG A 342 -20.38 -28.48 -2.25
C ARG A 342 -20.78 -29.95 -2.49
N ALA A 343 -19.80 -30.86 -2.41
CA ALA A 343 -20.05 -32.29 -2.37
C ALA A 343 -20.21 -32.74 -0.91
N ASN A 344 -21.35 -33.35 -0.57
CA ASN A 344 -21.50 -34.08 0.69
C ASN A 344 -20.90 -35.48 0.53
N THR A 345 -20.02 -35.88 1.45
CA THR A 345 -19.67 -37.29 1.67
C THR A 345 -20.28 -37.76 2.99
N THR A 346 -21.05 -38.83 2.92
CA THR A 346 -21.79 -39.41 4.06
C THR A 346 -20.93 -40.36 4.86
N SER A 347 -20.91 -40.21 6.19
CA SER A 347 -20.31 -41.17 7.11
C SER A 347 -21.32 -42.29 7.47
N PRO A 348 -20.96 -43.58 7.43
CA PRO A 348 -21.84 -44.66 7.89
C PRO A 348 -21.70 -44.90 9.39
N ALA A 349 -22.83 -45.13 10.06
CA ALA A 349 -22.85 -45.50 11.48
C ALA A 349 -22.34 -46.94 11.70
N ILE A 350 -21.59 -47.14 12.78
CA ILE A 350 -21.25 -48.48 13.31
C ILE A 350 -22.01 -48.69 14.61
N LYS A 351 -22.60 -49.88 14.75
CA LYS A 351 -23.42 -50.28 15.90
C LYS A 351 -22.57 -50.70 17.10
N SER A 352 -23.18 -50.59 18.27
CA SER A 352 -22.75 -51.19 19.53
C SER A 352 -22.66 -52.73 19.46
N VAL A 353 -21.53 -53.27 19.94
CA VAL A 353 -21.44 -54.40 20.90
C VAL A 353 -20.33 -54.05 21.88
#